data_AF-A0A9E3A9W5-F1
#
_entry.id   AF-A0A9E3A9W5-F1
#
_cell.length_a   1.000
_cell.length_b   1.000
_cell.length_c   1.000
_cell.angle_alpha   90.00
_cell.angle_beta   90.00
_cell.angle_gamma   90.00
#
_symmetry.space_group_name_H-M   'P 1'
#
loop_
_entity.id
_entity.type
_entity.pdbx_description
1 polymer ?
#
loop_
_entity_poly.entity_id
_entity_poly.type
_entity_poly.pdbx_seq_one_letter_code
_entity_poly.pdbx_strand_id
1 'polypeptide(L)'
;MSALAVYTHFYAIFFLAAQWISVTVVCYGHLATKKIIIMISLTTFLISPALYYMLFRRSGQLVGVPQVHSHDVVRLLYFLVADGGRFRKALSFLYLFCSGLAVYHLLRRWRSSQLQPQDWGLVIIVGCLLLPPLVTFVISFWLPLFFPRYLLICLAPFVLLASQGLTERRKMRPRWGILGLIFGLSLGSVAYYYSRPKDDWRALTTYLLSHFQRGDVIVGDPQGAEVPVQYYSQVVQASNRTVLSYVSAALISRDMPNNAALRNDVPCGRVWLVVWGDNSRIKNAFQTVVPQYQQIDGREFPISLSVSLYSDSSLNSPFSAHLDARRCPSSVR
;
A
#
# COMPACT_ATOMS: atom_id res chain seq x y z
N MET A 1 -4.86 -12.38 -23.85
CA MET A 1 -4.60 -11.16 -23.04
C MET A 1 -5.00 -11.33 -21.58
N SER A 2 -6.23 -11.76 -21.24
CA SER A 2 -6.67 -11.90 -19.84
C SER A 2 -5.76 -12.81 -18.97
N ALA A 3 -5.26 -13.93 -19.51
CA ALA A 3 -4.34 -14.80 -18.77
C ALA A 3 -3.00 -14.10 -18.45
N LEU A 4 -2.49 -13.25 -19.35
CA LEU A 4 -1.23 -12.52 -19.16
C LEU A 4 -1.33 -11.51 -18.02
N ALA A 5 -2.52 -10.92 -17.82
CA ALA A 5 -2.78 -9.99 -16.72
C ALA A 5 -2.67 -10.66 -15.34
N VAL A 6 -2.92 -11.96 -15.23
CA VAL A 6 -2.76 -12.70 -13.96
C VAL A 6 -1.29 -12.83 -13.57
N TYR A 7 -0.39 -12.95 -14.56
CA TYR A 7 1.04 -13.01 -14.32
C TYR A 7 1.62 -11.65 -13.92
N THR A 8 1.00 -10.53 -14.31
CA THR A 8 1.43 -9.20 -13.86
C THR A 8 0.86 -8.82 -12.50
N HIS A 9 -0.39 -9.21 -12.22
CA HIS A 9 -1.04 -8.93 -10.95
C HIS A 9 -2.03 -10.05 -10.59
N PHE A 10 -1.81 -10.76 -9.48
CA PHE A 10 -2.65 -11.89 -9.08
C PHE A 10 -4.15 -11.55 -8.93
N TYR A 11 -4.50 -10.32 -8.56
CA TYR A 11 -5.87 -9.85 -8.43
C TYR A 11 -6.63 -9.81 -9.77
N ALA A 12 -5.94 -9.85 -10.91
CA ALA A 12 -6.58 -9.95 -12.22
C ALA A 12 -7.35 -11.27 -12.39
N ILE A 13 -7.12 -12.28 -11.54
CA ILE A 13 -7.93 -13.51 -11.53
C ILE A 13 -9.42 -13.22 -11.27
N PHE A 14 -9.73 -12.19 -10.48
CA PHE A 14 -11.11 -11.78 -10.21
C PHE A 14 -11.78 -11.18 -11.45
N PHE A 15 -11.03 -10.50 -12.33
CA PHE A 15 -11.54 -10.05 -13.62
C PHE A 15 -11.83 -11.21 -14.58
N LEU A 16 -10.99 -12.24 -14.58
CA LEU A 16 -11.28 -13.47 -15.34
C LEU A 16 -12.57 -14.12 -14.85
N ALA A 17 -12.75 -14.24 -13.52
CA ALA A 17 -13.99 -14.75 -12.95
C ALA A 17 -15.21 -13.90 -13.36
N ALA A 18 -15.10 -12.57 -13.31
CA ALA A 18 -16.16 -11.67 -13.76
C ALA A 18 -16.50 -11.85 -15.26
N GLN A 19 -15.50 -12.06 -16.12
CA GLN A 19 -15.70 -12.37 -17.54
C GLN A 19 -16.47 -13.68 -17.73
N TRP A 20 -16.10 -14.75 -17.02
CA TRP A 20 -16.79 -16.03 -17.09
C TRP A 20 -18.24 -15.92 -16.61
N ILE A 21 -18.49 -15.21 -15.50
CA ILE A 21 -19.84 -14.96 -14.99
C ILE A 21 -20.67 -14.17 -16.01
N SER A 22 -20.11 -13.13 -16.62
CA SER A 22 -20.88 -12.36 -17.61
C SER A 22 -21.27 -13.18 -18.83
N VAL A 23 -20.37 -14.01 -19.36
CA VAL A 23 -20.67 -14.84 -20.53
C VAL A 23 -21.73 -15.89 -20.19
N THR A 24 -21.68 -16.47 -18.99
CA THR A 24 -22.66 -17.47 -18.55
C THR A 24 -24.01 -16.86 -18.17
N VAL A 25 -24.07 -15.64 -17.65
CA VAL A 25 -25.35 -15.00 -17.29
C VAL A 25 -26.06 -14.44 -18.52
N VAL A 26 -25.32 -13.81 -19.45
CA VAL A 26 -25.93 -13.06 -20.56
C VAL A 26 -25.95 -13.87 -21.86
N CYS A 27 -24.95 -14.71 -22.13
CA CYS A 27 -24.78 -15.36 -23.43
C CYS A 27 -25.07 -16.86 -23.44
N TYR A 28 -25.51 -17.45 -22.32
CA TYR A 28 -25.73 -18.90 -22.19
C TYR A 28 -26.79 -19.47 -23.14
N GLY A 29 -27.73 -18.65 -23.63
CA GLY A 29 -28.69 -19.03 -24.66
C GLY A 29 -28.23 -18.76 -26.11
N HIS A 30 -27.16 -17.99 -26.31
CA HIS A 30 -26.71 -17.54 -27.63
C HIS A 30 -25.41 -18.21 -28.09
N LEU A 31 -24.62 -18.74 -27.15
CA LEU A 31 -23.38 -19.45 -27.42
C LEU A 31 -23.56 -20.94 -27.10
N ALA A 32 -22.96 -21.79 -27.93
CA ALA A 32 -22.89 -23.22 -27.63
C ALA A 32 -22.13 -23.44 -26.32
N THR A 33 -22.74 -24.15 -25.37
CA THR A 33 -22.16 -24.48 -24.05
C THR A 33 -20.75 -25.08 -24.16
N LYS A 34 -20.50 -25.91 -25.19
CA LYS A 34 -19.17 -26.44 -25.50
C LYS A 34 -18.10 -25.35 -25.68
N LYS A 35 -18.43 -24.25 -26.36
CA LYS A 35 -17.49 -23.13 -26.56
C LYS A 35 -17.16 -22.43 -25.23
N ILE A 36 -18.17 -22.22 -24.37
CA ILE A 36 -17.99 -21.63 -23.04
C ILE A 36 -17.05 -22.50 -22.20
N ILE A 37 -17.29 -23.82 -22.17
CA ILE A 37 -16.45 -24.77 -21.43
C ILE A 37 -15.01 -24.75 -21.97
N ILE A 38 -14.82 -24.80 -23.30
CA ILE A 38 -13.48 -24.75 -23.90
C ILE A 38 -12.73 -23.48 -23.50
N MET A 39 -13.39 -22.31 -23.52
CA MET A 39 -12.77 -21.04 -23.15
C MET A 39 -12.37 -21.00 -21.67
N ILE A 40 -13.23 -21.47 -20.77
CA ILE A 40 -12.95 -21.55 -19.33
C ILE A 40 -11.79 -22.52 -19.09
N SER A 41 -11.81 -23.71 -19.70
CA SER A 41 -10.76 -24.71 -19.56
C SER A 41 -9.40 -24.22 -20.07
N LEU A 42 -9.37 -23.60 -21.26
CA LEU A 42 -8.13 -23.08 -21.84
C LEU A 42 -7.54 -21.96 -20.99
N THR A 43 -8.37 -21.03 -20.52
CA THR A 43 -7.92 -19.93 -19.68
C THR A 43 -7.46 -20.42 -18.30
N THR A 44 -8.16 -21.40 -17.70
CA THR A 44 -7.76 -22.06 -16.45
C THR A 44 -6.41 -22.78 -16.59
N PHE A 45 -6.22 -23.50 -17.70
CA PHE A 45 -4.96 -24.19 -17.99
C PHE A 45 -3.79 -23.20 -18.06
N LEU A 46 -3.95 -22.07 -18.76
CA LEU A 46 -2.92 -21.04 -18.90
C LEU A 46 -2.55 -20.35 -17.58
N ILE A 47 -3.47 -20.23 -16.62
CA ILE A 47 -3.21 -19.60 -15.32
C ILE A 47 -2.77 -20.60 -14.23
N SER A 48 -2.79 -21.91 -14.53
CA SER A 48 -2.47 -22.95 -13.55
C SER A 48 -1.09 -22.82 -12.90
N PRO A 49 0.00 -22.42 -13.58
CA PRO A 49 1.30 -22.22 -12.93
C PRO A 49 1.28 -21.06 -11.92
N ALA A 50 0.58 -19.97 -12.24
CA ALA A 50 0.43 -18.83 -11.35
C ALA A 50 -0.42 -19.19 -10.11
N LEU A 51 -1.49 -19.96 -10.30
CA LEU A 51 -2.30 -20.50 -9.21
C LEU A 51 -1.49 -21.41 -8.28
N TYR A 52 -0.69 -22.31 -8.87
CA TYR A 52 0.20 -23.18 -8.11
C TYR A 52 1.18 -22.36 -7.26
N TYR A 53 1.84 -21.37 -7.87
CA TYR A 53 2.75 -20.48 -7.15
C TYR A 53 2.05 -19.77 -5.97
N MET A 54 0.86 -19.22 -6.20
CA MET A 54 0.10 -18.48 -5.20
C MET A 54 -0.35 -19.36 -4.02
N LEU A 55 -0.77 -20.60 -4.28
CA LEU A 55 -1.30 -21.50 -3.25
C LEU A 55 -0.18 -22.14 -2.41
N PHE A 56 0.94 -22.48 -3.03
CA PHE A 56 1.99 -23.26 -2.37
C PHE A 56 3.18 -22.40 -1.91
N ARG A 57 3.44 -21.25 -2.52
CA ARG A 57 4.51 -20.33 -2.12
C ARG A 57 3.92 -19.18 -1.30
N ARG A 58 3.76 -19.41 0.01
CA ARG A 58 3.40 -18.35 0.96
C ARG A 58 4.57 -17.36 1.07
N SER A 59 4.56 -16.29 0.29
CA SER A 59 5.45 -15.16 0.55
C SER A 59 4.99 -14.46 1.82
N GLY A 60 5.88 -14.30 2.81
CA GLY A 60 5.62 -13.60 4.07
C GLY A 60 5.28 -12.10 3.93
N GLN A 61 4.87 -11.64 2.75
CA GLN A 61 4.53 -10.25 2.42
C GLN A 61 3.24 -9.76 3.09
N LEU A 62 2.44 -10.64 3.69
CA LEU A 62 1.19 -10.29 4.39
C LEU A 62 1.36 -10.09 5.90
N VAL A 63 2.57 -10.24 6.44
CA VAL A 63 2.88 -10.28 7.89
C VAL A 63 2.59 -8.96 8.64
N GLY A 64 2.15 -7.91 7.96
CA GLY A 64 1.79 -6.62 8.58
C GLY A 64 0.41 -6.08 8.21
N VAL A 65 -0.47 -6.87 7.57
CA VAL A 65 -1.79 -6.39 7.17
C VAL A 65 -2.77 -6.48 8.36
N PRO A 66 -3.40 -5.37 8.78
CA PRO A 66 -4.37 -5.38 9.86
C PRO A 66 -5.59 -6.23 9.53
N GLN A 67 -6.26 -6.76 10.56
CA GLN A 67 -7.50 -7.52 10.39
C GLN A 67 -8.60 -6.64 9.79
N VAL A 68 -9.47 -7.25 8.99
CA VAL A 68 -10.54 -6.54 8.29
C VAL A 68 -11.64 -6.09 9.23
N HIS A 69 -12.07 -4.85 9.02
CA HIS A 69 -13.22 -4.25 9.64
C HIS A 69 -14.18 -3.66 8.59
N SER A 70 -15.43 -3.44 9.00
CA SER A 70 -16.47 -2.84 8.14
C SER A 70 -16.08 -1.45 7.62
N HIS A 71 -15.32 -0.67 8.39
CA HIS A 71 -14.84 0.64 7.96
C HIS A 71 -13.78 0.58 6.85
N ASP A 72 -13.17 -0.57 6.59
CA ASP A 72 -12.20 -0.73 5.50
C ASP A 72 -12.86 -0.67 4.13
N VAL A 73 -14.13 -1.06 4.01
CA VAL A 73 -14.91 -0.90 2.78
C VAL A 73 -15.11 0.59 2.45
N VAL A 74 -15.39 1.39 3.49
CA VAL A 74 -15.50 2.84 3.36
C VAL A 74 -14.13 3.46 3.05
N ARG A 75 -13.05 2.93 3.64
CA ARG A 75 -11.68 3.33 3.33
C ARG A 75 -11.33 3.04 1.87
N LEU A 76 -11.69 1.87 1.34
CA LEU A 76 -11.52 1.51 -0.07
C LEU A 76 -12.24 2.50 -0.98
N LEU A 77 -13.50 2.83 -0.67
CA LEU A 77 -14.27 3.80 -1.45
C LEU A 77 -13.58 5.17 -1.50
N TYR A 78 -13.15 5.69 -0.34
CA TYR A 78 -12.42 6.96 -0.30
C TYR A 78 -11.09 6.88 -1.05
N PHE A 79 -10.41 5.74 -0.97
CA PHE A 79 -9.14 5.50 -1.63
C PHE A 79 -9.26 5.48 -3.15
N LEU A 80 -10.34 4.91 -3.70
CA LEU A 80 -10.63 4.92 -5.14
C LEU A 80 -10.92 6.32 -5.70
N VAL A 81 -11.23 7.29 -4.85
CA VAL A 81 -11.76 8.58 -5.28
C VAL A 81 -10.78 9.72 -5.00
N ALA A 82 -10.43 9.92 -3.73
CA ALA A 82 -9.52 10.96 -3.29
C ALA A 82 -9.07 10.68 -1.85
N ASP A 83 -8.03 9.86 -1.68
CA ASP A 83 -7.55 9.56 -0.34
C ASP A 83 -7.04 10.82 0.38
N GLY A 84 -7.37 10.95 1.66
CA GLY A 84 -6.95 12.09 2.50
C GLY A 84 -7.50 13.47 2.13
N GLY A 85 -8.27 13.64 1.05
CA GLY A 85 -8.78 14.93 0.58
C GLY A 85 -10.02 15.43 1.32
N ARG A 86 -10.18 16.75 1.46
CA ARG A 86 -11.38 17.39 2.05
C ARG A 86 -12.66 17.05 1.28
N PHE A 87 -12.56 16.83 -0.03
CA PHE A 87 -13.68 16.58 -0.93
C PHE A 87 -14.06 15.10 -1.08
N ARG A 88 -13.36 14.18 -0.39
CA ARG A 88 -13.52 12.72 -0.58
C ARG A 88 -14.95 12.23 -0.39
N LYS A 89 -15.70 12.78 0.57
CA LYS A 89 -17.09 12.39 0.85
C LYS A 89 -18.02 12.77 -0.29
N ALA A 90 -17.95 14.03 -0.74
CA ALA A 90 -18.79 14.55 -1.81
C ALA A 90 -18.51 13.83 -3.14
N LEU A 91 -17.23 13.64 -3.46
CA LEU A 91 -16.84 12.94 -4.68
C LEU A 91 -17.28 11.46 -4.64
N SER A 92 -17.10 10.79 -3.50
CA SER A 92 -17.54 9.39 -3.34
C SER A 92 -19.06 9.25 -3.48
N PHE A 93 -19.83 10.16 -2.89
CA PHE A 93 -21.28 10.18 -3.04
C PHE A 93 -21.69 10.33 -4.51
N LEU A 94 -21.02 11.23 -5.25
CA LEU A 94 -21.33 11.49 -6.65
C LEU A 94 -21.03 10.28 -7.55
N TYR A 95 -19.88 9.64 -7.35
CA TYR A 95 -19.55 8.40 -8.07
C TYR A 95 -20.51 7.27 -7.70
N LEU A 96 -20.83 7.07 -6.42
CA LEU A 96 -21.80 6.05 -5.99
C LEU A 96 -23.20 6.31 -6.55
N PHE A 97 -23.64 7.56 -6.59
CA PHE A 97 -24.92 7.94 -7.16
C PHE A 97 -24.99 7.59 -8.64
N CYS A 98 -23.97 7.97 -9.42
CA CYS A 98 -23.88 7.64 -10.84
C CYS A 98 -23.79 6.12 -11.08
N SER A 99 -22.91 5.42 -10.37
CA SER A 99 -22.79 3.96 -10.48
C SER A 99 -24.08 3.25 -10.06
N GLY A 100 -24.76 3.74 -9.01
CA GLY A 100 -26.04 3.21 -8.54
C GLY A 100 -27.15 3.34 -9.56
N LEU A 101 -27.19 4.42 -10.34
CA LEU A 101 -28.12 4.57 -11.46
C LEU A 101 -27.90 3.51 -12.54
N ALA A 102 -26.64 3.26 -12.94
CA ALA A 102 -26.31 2.22 -13.92
C ALA A 102 -26.73 0.82 -13.44
N VAL A 103 -26.43 0.51 -12.17
CA VAL A 103 -26.80 -0.77 -11.55
C VAL A 103 -28.32 -0.89 -11.42
N TYR A 104 -29.02 0.17 -11.03
CA TYR A 104 -30.48 0.17 -10.94
C TYR A 104 -31.14 -0.15 -12.29
N HIS A 105 -30.65 0.46 -13.37
CA HIS A 105 -31.16 0.19 -14.72
C HIS A 105 -30.86 -1.25 -15.16
N LEU A 106 -29.66 -1.77 -14.90
CA LEU A 106 -29.32 -3.17 -15.15
C LEU A 106 -30.24 -4.12 -14.38
N LEU A 107 -30.41 -3.90 -13.08
CA LEU A 107 -31.28 -4.73 -12.22
C LEU A 107 -32.73 -4.70 -12.68
N ARG A 108 -33.23 -3.55 -13.15
CA ARG A 108 -34.58 -3.42 -13.70
C ARG A 108 -34.74 -4.24 -14.99
N ARG A 109 -33.77 -4.21 -15.91
CA ARG A 109 -33.77 -5.04 -17.12
C ARG A 109 -33.70 -6.53 -16.77
N TRP A 110 -32.87 -6.89 -15.80
CA TRP A 110 -32.76 -8.26 -15.31
C TRP A 110 -34.08 -8.77 -14.72
N ARG A 111 -34.70 -8.03 -13.79
CA ARG A 111 -35.99 -8.42 -13.19
C ARG A 111 -37.13 -8.51 -14.20
N SER A 112 -37.05 -7.76 -15.29
CA SER A 112 -38.04 -7.79 -16.36
C SER A 112 -37.74 -8.84 -17.44
N SER A 113 -36.69 -9.67 -17.25
CA SER A 113 -36.19 -10.64 -18.24
C SER A 113 -35.87 -10.01 -19.62
N GLN A 114 -35.52 -8.73 -19.63
CA GLN A 114 -35.18 -7.94 -20.83
C GLN A 114 -33.67 -7.75 -20.98
N LEU A 115 -32.86 -8.57 -20.31
CA LEU A 115 -31.41 -8.57 -20.51
C LEU A 115 -31.10 -8.91 -21.97
N GLN A 116 -30.42 -8.01 -22.66
CA GLN A 116 -30.00 -8.24 -24.02
C GLN A 116 -28.52 -8.63 -24.07
N PRO A 117 -28.06 -9.35 -25.12
CA PRO A 117 -26.65 -9.67 -25.30
C PRO A 117 -25.71 -8.46 -25.23
N GLN A 118 -26.19 -7.28 -25.64
CA GLN A 118 -25.44 -6.02 -25.57
C GLN A 118 -25.13 -5.55 -24.13
N ASP A 119 -25.89 -6.02 -23.13
CA ASP A 119 -25.68 -5.64 -21.72
C ASP A 119 -24.49 -6.38 -21.06
N TRP A 120 -23.87 -7.35 -21.76
CA TRP A 120 -22.73 -8.14 -21.26
C TRP A 120 -21.60 -7.24 -20.74
N GLY A 121 -21.28 -6.15 -21.44
CA GLY A 121 -20.21 -5.24 -21.04
C GLY A 121 -20.48 -4.61 -19.67
N LEU A 122 -21.73 -4.26 -19.38
CA LEU A 122 -22.12 -3.67 -18.09
C LEU A 122 -22.05 -4.73 -16.98
N VAL A 123 -22.48 -5.97 -17.25
CA VAL A 123 -22.35 -7.10 -16.29
C VAL A 123 -20.89 -7.39 -15.97
N ILE A 124 -19.99 -7.36 -16.96
CA ILE A 124 -18.54 -7.46 -16.71
C ILE A 124 -18.07 -6.32 -15.82
N ILE A 125 -18.42 -5.06 -16.14
CA ILE A 125 -17.97 -3.91 -15.36
C ILE A 125 -18.41 -4.02 -13.89
N VAL A 126 -19.67 -4.42 -13.66
CA VAL A 126 -20.20 -4.63 -12.30
C VAL A 126 -19.48 -5.79 -11.60
N GLY A 127 -19.27 -6.92 -12.28
CA GLY A 127 -18.51 -8.05 -11.74
C GLY A 127 -17.07 -7.66 -11.41
N CYS A 128 -16.40 -6.94 -12.30
CA CYS A 128 -15.06 -6.41 -12.11
C CYS A 128 -14.96 -5.44 -10.93
N LEU A 129 -16.00 -4.66 -10.67
CA LEU A 129 -16.04 -3.75 -9.52
C LEU A 129 -16.31 -4.48 -8.20
N LEU A 130 -17.25 -5.42 -8.18
CA LEU A 130 -17.75 -6.02 -6.93
C LEU A 130 -17.00 -7.29 -6.52
N LEU A 131 -16.57 -8.11 -7.48
CA LEU A 131 -16.00 -9.42 -7.20
C LEU A 131 -14.65 -9.34 -6.46
N PRO A 132 -13.68 -8.50 -6.86
CA PRO A 132 -12.42 -8.39 -6.12
C PRO A 132 -12.61 -7.93 -4.67
N PRO A 133 -13.34 -6.85 -4.36
CA PRO A 133 -13.58 -6.42 -2.98
C PRO A 133 -14.37 -7.44 -2.16
N LEU A 134 -15.42 -8.05 -2.72
CA LEU A 134 -16.23 -9.04 -1.99
C LEU A 134 -15.42 -10.29 -1.63
N VAL A 135 -14.72 -10.87 -2.61
CA VAL A 135 -13.97 -12.11 -2.40
C VAL A 135 -12.79 -11.84 -1.46
N THR A 136 -12.07 -10.74 -1.64
CA THR A 136 -10.94 -10.41 -0.76
C THR A 136 -11.39 -10.05 0.64
N PHE A 137 -12.54 -9.37 0.82
CA PHE A 137 -13.11 -9.08 2.13
C PHE A 137 -13.47 -10.38 2.87
N VAL A 138 -14.13 -11.31 2.18
CA VAL A 138 -14.49 -12.61 2.74
C VAL A 138 -13.23 -13.42 3.07
N ILE A 139 -12.28 -13.56 2.14
CA ILE A 139 -11.03 -14.30 2.41
C ILE A 139 -10.23 -13.64 3.54
N SER A 140 -10.40 -12.33 3.75
CA SER A 140 -9.70 -11.59 4.80
C SER A 140 -10.00 -12.00 6.23
N PHE A 141 -11.06 -12.78 6.47
CA PHE A 141 -11.30 -13.40 7.76
C PHE A 141 -10.28 -14.50 8.09
N TRP A 142 -9.64 -15.11 7.09
CA TRP A 142 -8.63 -16.16 7.27
C TRP A 142 -7.22 -15.71 6.88
N LEU A 143 -7.09 -14.92 5.82
CA LEU A 143 -5.82 -14.39 5.33
C LEU A 143 -5.97 -12.91 5.04
N PRO A 144 -5.24 -11.99 5.70
CA PRO A 144 -5.48 -10.55 5.58
C PRO A 144 -5.09 -10.01 4.19
N LEU A 145 -5.99 -10.18 3.23
CA LEU A 145 -5.80 -9.83 1.82
C LEU A 145 -6.43 -8.47 1.48
N PHE A 146 -7.39 -8.00 2.26
CA PHE A 146 -8.13 -6.79 1.93
C PHE A 146 -7.29 -5.53 2.24
N PHE A 147 -6.58 -5.04 1.22
CA PHE A 147 -5.83 -3.80 1.32
C PHE A 147 -6.19 -2.87 0.14
N PRO A 148 -6.53 -1.58 0.39
CA PRO A 148 -7.00 -0.68 -0.67
C PRO A 148 -6.07 -0.59 -1.88
N ARG A 149 -4.75 -0.62 -1.67
CA ARG A 149 -3.74 -0.55 -2.74
C ARG A 149 -3.82 -1.70 -3.75
N TYR A 150 -4.21 -2.90 -3.31
CA TYR A 150 -4.35 -4.06 -4.21
C TYR A 150 -5.66 -4.03 -4.99
N LEU A 151 -6.63 -3.28 -4.50
CA LEU A 151 -7.94 -3.09 -5.11
C LEU A 151 -8.00 -1.84 -6.00
N LEU A 152 -6.85 -1.20 -6.31
CA LEU A 152 -6.75 -0.16 -7.34
C LEU A 152 -7.24 -0.63 -8.71
N ILE A 153 -7.17 -1.93 -8.96
CA ILE A 153 -7.71 -2.54 -10.17
C ILE A 153 -9.21 -2.25 -10.34
N CYS A 154 -9.95 -2.02 -9.25
CA CYS A 154 -11.37 -1.65 -9.27
C CYS A 154 -11.64 -0.19 -9.67
N LEU A 155 -10.61 0.65 -9.80
CA LEU A 155 -10.77 2.06 -10.16
C LEU A 155 -11.35 2.22 -11.56
N ALA A 156 -10.78 1.54 -12.54
CA ALA A 156 -11.24 1.59 -13.93
C ALA A 156 -12.72 1.17 -14.07
N PRO A 157 -13.17 0.00 -13.57
CA PRO A 157 -14.58 -0.37 -13.65
C PRO A 157 -15.47 0.58 -12.84
N PHE A 158 -14.99 1.17 -11.74
CA PHE A 158 -15.77 2.15 -10.98
C PHE A 158 -16.07 3.41 -11.80
N VAL A 159 -15.06 3.97 -12.46
CA VAL A 159 -15.22 5.16 -13.32
C VAL A 159 -16.09 4.84 -14.53
N LEU A 160 -15.92 3.67 -15.16
CA LEU A 160 -16.74 3.23 -16.29
C LEU A 160 -18.21 3.03 -15.89
N LEU A 161 -18.47 2.48 -14.71
CA LEU A 161 -19.83 2.29 -14.23
C LEU A 161 -20.51 3.64 -13.93
N ALA A 162 -19.77 4.58 -13.35
CA ALA A 162 -20.26 5.93 -13.13
C ALA A 162 -20.55 6.68 -14.45
N SER A 163 -19.69 6.55 -15.46
CA SER A 163 -19.92 7.17 -16.77
C SER A 163 -21.16 6.59 -17.47
N GLN A 164 -21.39 5.27 -17.34
CA GLN A 164 -22.58 4.62 -17.86
C GLN A 164 -23.86 5.19 -17.22
N GLY A 165 -23.89 5.35 -15.89
CA GLY A 165 -25.06 5.90 -15.20
C GLY A 165 -25.35 7.36 -15.57
N LEU A 166 -24.31 8.14 -15.85
CA LEU A 166 -24.45 9.53 -16.31
C LEU A 166 -25.00 9.60 -17.76
N THR A 167 -24.60 8.65 -18.61
CA THR A 167 -24.94 8.62 -20.04
C THR A 167 -26.25 7.90 -20.35
N GLU A 168 -26.89 7.27 -19.36
CA GLU A 168 -28.12 6.51 -19.60
C GLU A 168 -29.39 7.38 -19.78
N ARG A 169 -29.44 8.61 -19.22
CA ARG A 169 -30.63 9.49 -19.32
C ARG A 169 -30.57 10.56 -20.41
N ARG A 170 -31.36 10.46 -21.48
CA ARG A 170 -31.37 11.34 -22.67
C ARG A 170 -31.34 12.87 -22.45
N LYS A 171 -31.71 13.39 -21.28
CA LYS A 171 -31.66 14.84 -20.98
C LYS A 171 -30.21 15.29 -20.74
N MET A 172 -29.64 16.06 -21.67
CA MET A 172 -28.23 16.49 -21.65
C MET A 172 -27.88 17.54 -20.58
N ARG A 173 -28.83 18.38 -20.16
CA ARG A 173 -28.54 19.55 -19.28
C ARG A 173 -27.94 19.21 -17.91
N PRO A 174 -28.52 18.30 -17.09
CA PRO A 174 -27.96 18.01 -15.77
C PRO A 174 -26.62 17.24 -15.83
N ARG A 175 -26.31 16.58 -16.95
CA ARG A 175 -25.09 15.78 -17.10
C ARG A 175 -23.83 16.65 -17.03
N TRP A 176 -23.85 17.79 -17.71
CA TRP A 176 -22.72 18.72 -17.73
C TRP A 176 -22.47 19.35 -16.35
N GLY A 177 -23.54 19.63 -15.59
CA GLY A 177 -23.42 20.10 -14.21
C GLY A 177 -22.76 19.06 -13.29
N ILE A 178 -23.21 17.80 -13.37
CA ILE A 178 -22.61 16.69 -12.61
C ILE A 178 -21.14 16.48 -13.01
N LEU A 179 -20.85 16.49 -14.32
CA LEU A 179 -19.48 16.31 -14.82
C LEU A 179 -18.56 17.45 -14.37
N GLY A 180 -19.03 18.70 -14.47
CA GLY A 180 -18.30 19.87 -13.98
C GLY A 180 -18.05 19.79 -12.46
N LEU A 181 -19.01 19.28 -11.70
CA LEU A 181 -18.86 19.06 -10.26
C LEU A 181 -17.83 17.97 -9.95
N ILE A 182 -17.88 16.82 -10.64
CA ILE A 182 -16.84 15.76 -10.52
C ILE A 182 -15.47 16.37 -10.83
N PHE A 183 -15.35 17.07 -11.95
CA PHE A 183 -14.09 17.67 -12.39
C PHE A 183 -13.54 18.68 -11.39
N GLY A 184 -14.37 19.62 -10.92
CA GLY A 184 -13.96 20.63 -9.94
C GLY A 184 -13.54 20.04 -8.60
N LEU A 185 -14.27 19.04 -8.08
CA LEU A 185 -13.94 18.36 -6.84
C LEU A 185 -12.67 17.50 -6.97
N SER A 186 -12.47 16.84 -8.12
CA SER A 186 -11.25 16.09 -8.43
C SER A 186 -10.05 17.02 -8.51
N LEU A 187 -10.16 18.14 -9.23
CA LEU A 187 -9.10 19.14 -9.35
C LEU A 187 -8.76 19.75 -7.99
N GLY A 188 -9.78 20.07 -7.17
CA GLY A 188 -9.58 20.53 -5.79
C GLY A 188 -8.88 19.49 -4.91
N SER A 189 -9.15 18.20 -5.11
CA SER A 189 -8.48 17.11 -4.39
C SER A 189 -7.02 16.98 -4.79
N VAL A 190 -6.71 17.10 -6.08
CA VAL A 190 -5.34 17.12 -6.61
C VAL A 190 -4.58 18.33 -6.09
N ALA A 191 -5.17 19.53 -6.19
CA ALA A 191 -4.57 20.76 -5.66
C ALA A 191 -4.25 20.62 -4.17
N TYR A 192 -5.21 20.12 -3.38
CA TYR A 192 -5.01 19.88 -1.95
C TYR A 192 -3.89 18.88 -1.66
N TYR A 193 -3.78 17.80 -2.46
CA TYR A 193 -2.69 16.82 -2.33
C TYR A 193 -1.31 17.47 -2.58
N TYR A 194 -1.18 18.27 -3.64
CA TYR A 194 0.08 18.95 -3.97
C TYR A 194 0.41 20.13 -3.05
N SER A 195 -0.57 20.73 -2.39
CA SER A 195 -0.33 21.76 -1.37
C SER A 195 0.17 21.19 -0.05
N ARG A 196 0.08 19.87 0.18
CA ARG A 196 0.65 19.28 1.39
C ARG A 196 2.16 19.34 1.32
N PRO A 197 2.84 19.73 2.42
CA PRO A 197 4.28 19.60 2.49
C PRO A 197 4.64 18.13 2.23
N LYS A 198 5.77 17.90 1.56
CA LYS A 198 6.32 16.56 1.36
C LYS A 198 7.39 16.30 2.41
N ASP A 199 7.60 15.03 2.74
CA ASP A 199 8.62 14.61 3.70
C ASP A 199 10.01 15.07 3.21
N ASP A 200 10.71 15.84 4.04
CA ASP A 200 12.03 16.38 3.69
C ASP A 200 13.16 15.39 4.04
N TRP A 201 13.12 14.25 3.37
CA TRP A 201 14.14 13.21 3.48
C TRP A 201 15.54 13.71 3.08
N ARG A 202 15.60 14.71 2.20
CA ARG A 202 16.87 15.31 1.76
C ARG A 202 17.51 16.09 2.90
N ALA A 203 16.77 17.00 3.55
CA ALA A 203 17.28 17.75 4.69
C ALA A 203 17.63 16.84 5.87
N LEU A 204 16.79 15.83 6.15
CA LEU A 204 17.10 14.83 7.19
C LEU A 204 18.41 14.11 6.91
N THR A 205 18.58 13.60 5.69
CA THR A 205 19.79 12.87 5.33
C THR A 205 21.01 13.78 5.33
N THR A 206 20.85 15.05 4.94
CA THR A 206 21.95 16.03 4.95
C THR A 206 22.41 16.32 6.38
N TYR A 207 21.46 16.53 7.30
CA TYR A 207 21.75 16.72 8.72
C TYR A 207 22.37 15.45 9.35
N LEU A 208 21.85 14.27 9.00
CA LEU A 208 22.42 13.01 9.47
C LEU A 208 23.87 12.87 9.02
N LEU A 209 24.14 13.06 7.72
CA LEU A 209 25.49 12.92 7.16
C LEU A 209 26.48 13.97 7.68
N SER A 210 26.03 15.19 8.02
CA SER A 210 26.91 16.22 8.57
C SER A 210 27.33 15.96 10.02
N HIS A 211 26.58 15.15 10.76
CA HIS A 211 26.86 14.80 12.15
C HIS A 211 27.35 13.34 12.31
N PHE A 212 27.35 12.57 11.23
CA PHE A 212 27.71 11.16 11.21
C PHE A 212 29.22 10.97 11.41
N GLN A 213 29.60 10.09 12.34
CA GLN A 213 30.99 9.73 12.60
C GLN A 213 31.28 8.28 12.19
N ARG A 214 32.56 7.94 11.96
CA ARG A 214 32.94 6.54 11.70
C ARG A 214 32.61 5.70 12.93
N GLY A 215 31.79 4.66 12.74
CA GLY A 215 31.33 3.77 13.81
C GLY A 215 29.91 4.06 14.31
N ASP A 216 29.28 5.15 13.84
CA ASP A 216 27.86 5.40 14.08
C ASP A 216 26.99 4.35 13.34
N VAL A 217 25.86 3.98 13.93
CA VAL A 217 24.87 3.07 13.32
C VAL A 217 23.52 3.77 13.20
N ILE A 218 22.84 3.57 12.07
CA ILE A 218 21.49 4.07 11.86
C ILE A 218 20.50 2.95 12.14
N VAL A 219 19.56 3.24 13.03
CA VAL A 219 18.39 2.42 13.32
C VAL A 219 17.17 3.14 12.78
N GLY A 220 16.38 2.48 11.96
CA GLY A 220 15.11 3.05 11.50
C GLY A 220 14.04 2.00 11.25
N ASP A 221 12.83 2.49 11.02
CA ASP A 221 11.67 1.64 10.77
C ASP A 221 11.87 0.77 9.50
N PRO A 222 11.76 -0.57 9.62
CA PRO A 222 11.82 -1.51 8.48
C PRO A 222 10.92 -1.14 7.33
N GLN A 223 9.80 -0.47 7.63
CA GLN A 223 8.73 -0.24 6.66
C GLN A 223 8.85 1.08 5.92
N GLY A 224 9.89 1.90 6.15
CA GLY A 224 9.95 3.17 5.42
C GLY A 224 11.20 4.05 5.51
N ALA A 225 12.08 3.92 6.51
CA ALA A 225 13.17 4.89 6.67
C ALA A 225 14.47 4.50 5.92
N GLU A 226 14.71 3.21 5.71
CA GLU A 226 15.94 2.68 5.09
C GLU A 226 16.13 3.19 3.66
N VAL A 227 15.16 2.92 2.80
CA VAL A 227 15.19 3.22 1.37
C VAL A 227 15.42 4.72 1.10
N PRO A 228 14.67 5.67 1.72
CA PRO A 228 14.91 7.08 1.46
C PRO A 228 16.27 7.56 1.99
N VAL A 229 16.70 7.13 3.18
CA VAL A 229 18.02 7.52 3.72
C VAL A 229 19.16 6.98 2.86
N GLN A 230 19.06 5.73 2.40
CA GLN A 230 20.04 5.14 1.51
C GLN A 230 20.06 5.84 0.15
N TYR A 231 18.89 6.16 -0.43
CA TYR A 231 18.79 6.90 -1.68
C TYR A 231 19.39 8.31 -1.56
N TYR A 232 18.97 9.09 -0.57
CA TYR A 232 19.45 10.46 -0.40
C TYR A 232 20.90 10.52 0.06
N SER A 233 21.43 9.48 0.71
CA SER A 233 22.86 9.45 1.03
C SER A 233 23.70 9.33 -0.25
N GLN A 234 23.30 8.51 -1.22
CA GLN A 234 23.97 8.46 -2.52
C GLN A 234 23.89 9.80 -3.28
N VAL A 235 22.73 10.47 -3.21
CA VAL A 235 22.51 11.75 -3.91
C VAL A 235 23.30 12.90 -3.27
N VAL A 236 23.35 12.96 -1.93
CA VAL A 236 24.03 14.03 -1.19
C VAL A 236 25.54 13.82 -1.12
N GLN A 237 26.00 12.56 -1.11
CA GLN A 237 27.37 12.18 -0.81
C GLN A 237 28.17 11.72 -2.05
N ALA A 238 27.82 12.22 -3.24
CA ALA A 238 28.47 11.90 -4.52
C ALA A 238 30.02 12.08 -4.54
N SER A 239 30.61 12.69 -3.52
CA SER A 239 32.05 12.90 -3.36
C SER A 239 32.72 12.09 -2.22
N ASN A 240 31.98 11.42 -1.33
CA ASN A 240 32.55 10.62 -0.24
C ASN A 240 31.66 9.41 0.10
N ARG A 241 32.05 8.21 -0.32
CA ARG A 241 31.27 6.97 -0.07
C ARG A 241 31.36 6.54 1.40
N THR A 242 30.58 7.15 2.27
CA THR A 242 30.40 6.65 3.63
C THR A 242 29.35 5.54 3.55
N VAL A 243 29.76 4.29 3.74
CA VAL A 243 28.79 3.18 3.80
C VAL A 243 28.04 3.31 5.12
N LEU A 244 26.78 3.73 5.04
CA LEU A 244 25.91 3.78 6.21
C LEU A 244 25.55 2.35 6.62
N SER A 245 25.90 1.96 7.85
CA SER A 245 25.37 0.73 8.45
C SER A 245 23.94 1.00 8.91
N TYR A 246 22.99 0.41 8.19
CA TYR A 246 21.58 0.47 8.54
C TYR A 246 21.18 -0.83 9.23
N VAL A 247 20.57 -0.72 10.40
CA VAL A 247 19.97 -1.83 11.14
C VAL A 247 18.47 -1.62 11.18
N SER A 248 17.75 -2.58 10.62
CA SER A 248 16.29 -2.57 10.61
C SER A 248 15.74 -2.69 12.04
N ALA A 249 14.86 -1.77 12.46
CA ALA A 249 14.22 -1.84 13.77
C ALA A 249 13.28 -3.06 13.96
N ALA A 250 13.03 -3.85 12.92
CA ALA A 250 12.32 -5.14 13.01
C ALA A 250 13.19 -6.17 13.72
N LEU A 251 14.50 -6.17 13.45
CA LEU A 251 15.47 -6.98 14.18
C LEU A 251 15.50 -6.57 15.66
N ILE A 252 15.30 -5.28 15.94
CA ILE A 252 15.27 -4.72 17.30
C ILE A 252 13.96 -5.05 18.04
N SER A 253 12.81 -5.07 17.34
CA SER A 253 11.50 -5.28 17.98
C SER A 253 11.05 -6.74 18.07
N ARG A 254 11.46 -7.62 17.15
CA ARG A 254 11.14 -9.07 17.21
C ARG A 254 12.16 -9.89 17.97
N ASP A 255 13.45 -9.63 17.80
CA ASP A 255 14.50 -10.55 18.24
C ASP A 255 15.26 -10.08 19.50
N MET A 256 15.17 -8.80 19.86
CA MET A 256 16.03 -8.22 20.91
C MET A 256 15.62 -8.46 22.38
N PRO A 257 14.34 -8.67 22.79
CA PRO A 257 14.06 -8.97 24.20
C PRO A 257 14.61 -10.35 24.64
N ASN A 258 14.86 -11.28 23.70
CA ASN A 258 15.37 -12.62 23.99
C ASN A 258 16.81 -12.89 23.50
N ASN A 259 17.35 -12.13 22.54
CA ASN A 259 18.72 -12.34 22.07
C ASN A 259 19.73 -11.42 22.78
N ALA A 260 20.39 -11.97 23.81
CA ALA A 260 21.58 -11.36 24.41
C ALA A 260 22.70 -11.09 23.38
N ALA A 261 22.72 -11.82 22.26
CA ALA A 261 23.63 -11.58 21.14
C ALA A 261 23.39 -10.23 20.46
N LEU A 262 22.13 -9.83 20.20
CA LEU A 262 21.82 -8.53 19.59
C LEU A 262 22.10 -7.34 20.54
N ARG A 263 21.98 -7.57 21.85
CA ARG A 263 22.42 -6.61 22.88
C ARG A 263 23.93 -6.36 22.86
N ASN A 264 24.70 -7.36 22.44
CA ASN A 264 26.15 -7.28 22.23
C ASN A 264 26.53 -6.85 20.79
N ASP A 265 25.63 -7.02 19.80
CA ASP A 265 25.80 -6.64 18.39
C ASP A 265 25.35 -5.21 18.05
N VAL A 266 24.93 -4.41 19.04
CA VAL A 266 24.91 -2.93 18.92
C VAL A 266 26.07 -2.39 19.74
N PRO A 267 27.31 -2.48 19.24
CA PRO A 267 28.53 -2.20 19.98
C PRO A 267 29.02 -0.78 19.64
N CYS A 268 28.06 0.13 19.43
CA CYS A 268 28.33 1.46 18.91
C CYS A 268 28.11 2.47 20.01
N GLY A 269 29.15 3.24 20.35
CA GLY A 269 29.01 4.31 21.34
C GLY A 269 27.97 5.38 20.97
N ARG A 270 27.55 5.42 19.69
CA ARG A 270 26.59 6.38 19.13
C ARG A 270 25.64 5.69 18.14
N VAL A 271 24.34 5.88 18.33
CA VAL A 271 23.25 5.29 17.52
C VAL A 271 22.28 6.39 17.08
N TRP A 272 21.98 6.43 15.79
CA TRP A 272 21.01 7.33 15.19
C TRP A 272 19.66 6.64 15.04
N LEU A 273 18.63 7.14 15.70
CA LEU A 273 17.26 6.68 15.53
C LEU A 273 16.53 7.58 14.52
N VAL A 274 16.12 7.01 13.39
CA VAL A 274 15.31 7.67 12.37
C VAL A 274 13.88 7.17 12.46
N VAL A 275 12.94 8.05 12.79
CA VAL A 275 11.52 7.73 12.96
C VAL A 275 10.70 8.50 11.93
N TRP A 276 9.81 7.79 11.25
CA TRP A 276 8.82 8.34 10.33
C TRP A 276 7.41 8.00 10.82
N GLY A 277 6.53 9.01 10.81
CA GLY A 277 5.16 8.89 11.28
C GLY A 277 5.01 8.86 12.82
N ASP A 278 3.81 8.54 13.29
CA ASP A 278 3.53 8.32 14.72
C ASP A 278 3.98 6.91 15.14
N ASN A 279 5.29 6.73 15.20
CA ASN A 279 5.94 5.48 15.60
C ASN A 279 6.44 5.57 17.05
N SER A 280 5.57 6.04 17.95
CA SER A 280 5.76 6.01 19.41
C SER A 280 6.15 4.61 19.91
N ARG A 281 5.66 3.55 19.26
CA ARG A 281 6.06 2.16 19.51
C ARG A 281 7.55 1.89 19.34
N ILE A 282 8.17 2.45 18.30
CA ILE A 282 9.60 2.27 18.03
C ILE A 282 10.43 3.05 19.05
N LYS A 283 10.03 4.29 19.34
CA LYS A 283 10.68 5.10 20.39
C LYS A 283 10.64 4.37 21.75
N ASN A 284 9.48 3.85 22.13
CA ASN A 284 9.30 3.12 23.39
C ASN A 284 10.05 1.78 23.41
N ALA A 285 10.03 1.02 22.30
CA ALA A 285 10.77 -0.24 22.20
C ALA A 285 12.28 0.00 22.30
N PHE A 286 12.80 1.03 21.63
CA PHE A 286 14.21 1.40 21.70
C PHE A 286 14.61 1.79 23.14
N GLN A 287 13.82 2.63 23.81
CA GLN A 287 14.08 3.04 25.20
C GLN A 287 13.99 1.88 26.20
N THR A 288 13.07 0.92 25.98
CA THR A 288 12.92 -0.25 26.86
C THR A 288 14.10 -1.20 26.73
N VAL A 289 14.64 -1.36 25.52
CA VAL A 289 15.67 -2.35 25.23
C VAL A 289 17.07 -1.82 25.52
N VAL A 290 17.28 -0.51 25.34
CA VAL A 290 18.58 0.15 25.46
C VAL A 290 18.55 1.31 26.48
N PRO A 291 18.22 1.06 27.77
CA PRO A 291 18.04 2.11 28.77
C PRO A 291 19.33 2.88 29.10
N GLN A 292 20.50 2.33 28.77
CA GLN A 292 21.80 2.95 29.02
C GLN A 292 22.13 4.09 28.04
N TYR A 293 21.36 4.25 26.97
CA TYR A 293 21.59 5.26 25.95
C TYR A 293 20.79 6.52 26.25
N GLN A 294 21.47 7.66 26.34
CA GLN A 294 20.85 8.97 26.49
C GLN A 294 20.83 9.70 25.16
N GLN A 295 19.74 10.42 24.90
CA GLN A 295 19.65 11.28 23.73
C GLN A 295 20.58 12.48 23.91
N ILE A 296 21.55 12.63 23.01
CA ILE A 296 22.51 13.75 23.02
C ILE A 296 22.05 14.87 22.08
N ASP A 297 21.49 14.51 20.92
CA ASP A 297 21.05 15.46 19.93
C ASP A 297 19.77 14.95 19.24
N GLY A 298 19.04 15.84 18.59
CA GLY A 298 17.86 15.47 17.83
C GLY A 298 17.27 16.63 17.07
N ARG A 299 16.71 16.30 15.90
CA ARG A 299 16.03 17.26 15.05
C ARG A 299 14.70 16.69 14.57
N GLU A 300 13.67 17.50 14.72
CA GLU A 300 12.37 17.23 14.13
C GLU A 300 12.26 17.93 12.77
N PHE A 301 11.70 17.21 11.81
CA PHE A 301 11.41 17.66 10.47
C PHE A 301 9.89 17.69 10.26
N PRO A 302 9.39 18.40 9.24
CA PRO A 302 7.96 18.42 8.93
C PRO A 302 7.38 17.00 8.77
N ILE A 303 6.09 16.84 9.11
CA ILE A 303 5.28 15.63 8.84
C ILE A 303 5.75 14.40 9.64
N SER A 304 5.95 14.57 10.95
CA SER A 304 6.29 13.47 11.87
C SER A 304 7.56 12.71 11.49
N LEU A 305 8.50 13.39 10.83
CA LEU A 305 9.82 12.86 10.54
C LEU A 305 10.79 13.37 11.60
N SER A 306 11.52 12.48 12.26
CA SER A 306 12.47 12.88 13.30
C SER A 306 13.72 12.02 13.27
N VAL A 307 14.83 12.64 13.64
CA VAL A 307 16.12 11.97 13.85
C VAL A 307 16.62 12.30 15.23
N SER A 308 17.13 11.30 15.95
CA SER A 308 17.64 11.47 17.31
C SER A 308 18.93 10.69 17.46
N LEU A 309 19.97 11.35 17.99
CA LEU A 309 21.25 10.74 18.30
C LEU A 309 21.26 10.30 19.76
N TYR A 310 21.57 9.04 19.96
CA TYR A 310 21.73 8.41 21.26
C TYR A 310 23.17 7.98 21.47
N SER A 311 23.65 8.06 22.70
CA SER A 311 24.98 7.57 23.07
C SER A 311 24.96 6.84 24.40
N ASP A 312 25.84 5.85 24.52
CA ASP A 312 25.94 5.04 25.73
C ASP A 312 26.55 5.86 26.88
N SER A 313 25.78 6.06 27.95
CA SER A 313 26.20 6.79 29.15
C SER A 313 27.41 6.16 29.86
N SER A 314 27.68 4.87 29.66
CA SER A 314 28.81 4.16 30.27
C SER A 314 30.18 4.56 29.69
N LEU A 315 30.19 5.05 28.44
CA LEU A 315 31.40 5.53 27.75
C LEU A 315 31.82 6.95 28.15
N ASN A 316 30.95 7.71 28.84
CA ASN A 316 31.25 9.05 29.35
C ASN A 316 31.88 9.05 30.76
N SER A 317 32.18 7.87 31.32
CA SER A 317 32.96 7.78 32.55
C SER A 317 34.46 7.94 32.24
N PRO A 318 35.24 8.72 33.01
CA PRO A 318 36.63 9.05 32.69
C PRO A 318 37.62 7.86 32.76
N PHE A 319 37.12 6.60 32.84
CA PHE A 319 37.94 5.40 33.04
C PHE A 319 37.91 4.38 31.88
N SER A 320 37.18 4.63 30.80
CA SER A 320 37.01 3.65 29.70
C SER A 320 37.65 4.06 28.36
N ALA A 321 38.84 4.68 28.40
CA ALA A 321 39.57 5.09 27.19
C ALA A 321 40.33 3.96 26.46
N HIS A 322 40.13 2.68 26.81
CA HIS A 322 40.97 1.57 26.30
C HIS A 322 40.24 0.37 25.68
N LEU A 323 38.94 0.47 25.35
CA LEU A 323 38.25 -0.60 24.61
C LEU A 323 38.04 -0.21 23.15
N ASP A 324 39.15 -0.26 22.42
CA ASP A 324 39.29 0.02 20.99
C ASP A 324 38.52 -0.97 20.09
N ALA A 325 37.65 -0.40 19.25
CA ALA A 325 37.43 -0.68 17.82
C ALA A 325 37.09 -2.11 17.30
N ARG A 326 37.13 -3.17 18.11
CA ARG A 326 36.97 -4.56 17.61
C ARG A 326 35.56 -5.14 17.68
N ARG A 327 34.58 -4.41 18.21
CA ARG A 327 33.23 -4.97 18.40
C ARG A 327 32.21 -4.60 17.33
N CYS A 328 32.47 -3.67 16.40
CA CYS A 328 31.54 -3.39 15.30
C CYS A 328 31.63 -4.51 14.23
N PRO A 329 30.58 -5.31 14.02
CA PRO A 329 30.57 -6.25 12.92
C PRO A 329 30.58 -5.48 11.60
N SER A 330 31.65 -5.66 10.84
CA SER A 330 31.72 -5.24 9.44
C SER A 330 30.69 -6.01 8.64
N SER A 331 29.64 -5.32 8.18
CA SER A 331 28.74 -5.69 7.07
C SER A 331 28.39 -7.18 6.96
N VAL A 332 27.19 -7.55 7.40
CA VAL A 332 26.54 -8.77 6.89
C VAL A 332 26.27 -8.52 5.40
N ARG A 333 26.94 -9.31 4.55
CA ARG A 333 26.74 -9.33 3.09
C ARG A 333 25.41 -9.95 2.71
#